data_AF-A0A2K3LLX5-F1
#
_entry.id   AF-A0A2K3LLX5-F1
#
_cell.length_a   1.000
_cell.length_b   1.000
_cell.length_c   1.000
_cell.angle_alpha   90.00
_cell.angle_beta   90.00
_cell.angle_gamma   90.00
#
_symmetry.space_group_name_H-M   'P 1'
#
loop_
_entity.id
_entity.type
_entity.pdbx_description
1 polymer ?
#
loop_
_entity_poly.entity_id
_entity_poly.type
_entity_poly.pdbx_seq_one_letter_code
_entity_poly.pdbx_strand_id
1 'polypeptide(L)' 'MKLLNWKDSPLLSVSETNLLLNKLQELSLARQRPHFTEPNLPPQALSSIRLALATNLGRAILDE' A
#
# COMPACT_ATOMS: atom_id res chain seq x y z
N MET A 1 -18.37 -6.63 -13.38
CA MET A 1 -17.94 -7.36 -12.16
C MET A 1 -17.04 -6.46 -11.36
N LYS A 2 -17.42 -6.06 -10.13
CA LYS A 2 -16.46 -5.44 -9.21
C LYS A 2 -15.67 -6.58 -8.56
N LEU A 3 -14.40 -6.73 -8.94
CA LEU A 3 -13.51 -7.80 -8.46
C LEU A 3 -13.30 -7.76 -6.93
N LEU A 4 -13.56 -6.60 -6.32
CA LEU A 4 -13.40 -6.34 -4.90
C LEU A 4 -14.56 -5.43 -4.46
N ASN A 5 -14.99 -5.56 -3.21
CA ASN A 5 -15.95 -4.64 -2.58
C ASN A 5 -15.25 -3.30 -2.32
N TRP A 6 -15.03 -2.52 -3.38
CA TRP A 6 -14.40 -1.21 -3.32
C TRP A 6 -15.30 -0.27 -2.55
N LYS A 7 -14.81 0.19 -1.40
CA LYS A 7 -15.45 1.28 -0.67
C LYS A 7 -15.26 2.56 -1.47
N ASP A 8 -16.30 3.37 -1.60
CA ASP A 8 -16.19 4.70 -2.20
C ASP A 8 -15.24 5.55 -1.35
N SER A 9 -14.04 5.74 -1.85
CA SER A 9 -13.02 6.63 -1.29
C SER A 9 -12.35 7.39 -2.43
N PRO A 10 -11.83 8.61 -2.22
CA PRO A 10 -11.02 9.28 -3.23
C PRO A 10 -9.80 8.42 -3.57
N LEU A 11 -9.38 8.46 -4.84
CA LEU A 11 -8.12 7.88 -5.25
C LEU A 11 -6.97 8.65 -4.59
N LEU A 12 -5.96 7.92 -4.15
CA LEU A 12 -4.68 8.49 -3.77
C LEU A 12 -4.07 9.15 -5.01
N SER A 13 -3.52 10.34 -4.82
CA SER A 13 -2.74 11.02 -5.85
C SER A 13 -1.51 10.18 -6.26
N VAL A 14 -0.93 10.53 -7.40
CA VAL A 14 0.33 9.92 -7.88
C VAL A 14 1.43 10.07 -6.81
N SER A 15 1.53 11.23 -6.17
CA SER A 15 2.52 11.49 -5.12
C SER A 15 2.30 10.61 -3.89
N GLU A 16 1.07 10.48 -3.41
CA GLU A 16 0.73 9.62 -2.26
C GLU A 16 0.98 8.14 -2.57
N THR A 17 0.56 7.69 -3.76
CA THR A 17 0.78 6.32 -4.23
C THR A 17 2.27 5.99 -4.28
N ASN A 18 3.08 6.86 -4.89
CA ASN A 18 4.52 6.68 -4.98
C ASN A 18 5.20 6.69 -3.61
N LEU A 19 4.79 7.58 -2.70
CA LEU A 19 5.32 7.61 -1.33
C LEU A 19 5.09 6.28 -0.61
N LEU A 20 3.86 5.75 -0.67
CA LEU A 20 3.53 4.49 -0.01
C LEU A 20 4.25 3.29 -0.64
N LEU A 21 4.38 3.25 -1.97
CA LEU A 21 5.15 2.22 -2.67
C LEU A 21 6.63 2.24 -2.26
N ASN A 22 7.25 3.42 -2.24
CA ASN A 22 8.64 3.59 -1.82
C ASN A 22 8.84 3.13 -0.38
N LYS A 23 7.95 3.52 0.54
CA LYS A 23 8.05 3.11 1.95
C LYS A 23 7.85 1.61 2.16
N LEU A 24 6.93 0.98 1.42
CA LEU A 24 6.78 -0.48 1.44
C LEU A 24 8.02 -1.18 0.90
N GLN A 25 8.62 -0.66 -0.17
CA GLN A 25 9.84 -1.22 -0.75
C GLN A 25 11.04 -1.07 0.20
N GLU A 26 11.26 0.13 0.76
CA GLU A 26 12.29 0.38 1.77
C GLU A 26 12.17 -0.59 2.94
N LEU A 27 10.96 -0.79 3.47
CA LEU A 27 10.71 -1.73 4.56
C LEU A 27 11.01 -3.18 4.14
N SER A 28 10.59 -3.58 2.94
CA SER A 28 10.87 -4.92 2.41
C SER A 28 12.36 -5.20 2.27
N LEU A 29 13.13 -4.21 1.81
CA LEU A 29 14.58 -4.30 1.69
C LEU A 29 15.25 -4.29 3.07
N ALA A 30 14.77 -3.47 3.99
CA ALA A 30 15.30 -3.39 5.35
C ALA A 30 15.13 -4.74 6.08
N ARG A 31 13.98 -5.42 5.91
CA ARG A 31 13.71 -6.75 6.47
C ARG A 31 14.69 -7.84 6.05
N GLN A 32 15.40 -7.66 4.94
CA GLN A 32 16.41 -8.62 4.46
C GLN A 32 17.79 -8.40 5.09
N ARG A 33 18.00 -7.28 5.80
CA ARG A 33 19.30 -6.95 6.40
C ARG A 33 19.50 -7.66 7.73
N PRO A 34 20.72 -8.14 8.04
CA PRO A 34 21.05 -8.59 9.38
C PRO A 34 20.86 -7.43 10.36
N HIS A 35 20.36 -7.72 11.55
CA HIS A 35 20.03 -6.74 12.61
C HIS A 35 18.86 -5.80 12.32
N PHE A 36 18.03 -6.09 11.32
CA PHE A 36 16.78 -5.37 11.15
C PHE A 36 15.88 -5.53 12.38
N THR A 37 15.44 -4.39 12.93
CA THR A 37 14.43 -4.36 13.98
C THR A 37 13.12 -3.91 13.35
N GLU A 38 12.07 -4.72 13.50
CA GLU A 38 10.78 -4.39 12.93
C GLU A 38 10.23 -3.11 13.59
N PRO A 39 9.81 -2.10 12.80
CA PRO A 39 9.26 -0.89 13.36
C PRO A 39 8.01 -1.22 14.17
N ASN A 40 7.78 -0.49 15.26
CA ASN A 40 6.60 -0.63 16.10
C ASN A 40 5.36 -0.07 15.38
N LEU A 41 4.92 -0.78 14.34
CA LEU A 41 3.72 -0.49 13.57
C LEU A 41 2.57 -1.35 14.08
N PRO A 42 1.32 -0.83 14.03
CA PRO A 42 0.16 -1.67 14.27
C PRO A 42 0.17 -2.88 13.33
N PRO A 43 -0.18 -4.09 13.80
CA PRO A 43 -0.14 -5.32 13.00
C PRO A 43 -0.93 -5.21 11.69
N GLN A 44 -1.99 -4.39 11.69
CA GLN A 44 -2.87 -4.19 10.53
C GLN A 44 -2.36 -3.11 9.57
N ALA A 45 -1.43 -2.23 9.99
CA ALA A 45 -1.03 -1.06 9.20
C ALA A 45 -0.47 -1.45 7.83
N LEU A 46 0.43 -2.44 7.78
CA LEU A 46 0.99 -2.91 6.50
C LEU A 46 -0.06 -3.55 5.59
N SER A 47 -0.99 -4.30 6.17
CA SER A 47 -2.10 -4.92 5.42
C SER A 47 -3.01 -3.83 4.83
N SER A 48 -3.37 -2.83 5.63
CA SER A 48 -4.18 -1.68 5.21
C SER A 48 -3.51 -0.87 4.10
N ILE A 49 -2.20 -0.60 4.21
CA ILE A 49 -1.45 0.13 3.17
C ILE A 49 -1.43 -0.68 1.85
N ARG A 50 -1.16 -1.99 1.92
CA ARG A 50 -1.18 -2.85 0.73
C ARG A 50 -2.57 -2.89 0.08
N LEU A 51 -3.63 -3.00 0.88
CA LEU A 51 -5.00 -3.00 0.38
C LEU A 51 -5.38 -1.67 -0.25
N ALA A 52 -5.01 -0.55 0.38
CA ALA A 52 -5.25 0.79 -0.15
C ALA A 52 -4.54 0.99 -1.50
N LEU A 53 -3.27 0.59 -1.60
CA LEU A 53 -2.51 0.65 -2.85
C LEU A 53 -3.10 -0.26 -3.94
N ALA A 54 -3.42 -1.51 -3.61
CA ALA A 54 -4.03 -2.44 -4.57
C ALA A 54 -5.38 -1.93 -5.08
N THR A 55 -6.19 -1.35 -4.19
CA THR A 55 -7.47 -0.74 -4.56
C THR A 55 -7.27 0.50 -5.42
N ASN A 56 -6.33 1.39 -5.04
CA ASN A 56 -6.04 2.60 -5.79
C ASN A 56 -5.54 2.31 -7.21
N LEU A 57 -4.57 1.41 -7.33
CA LEU A 57 -4.01 1.01 -8.63
C LEU A 57 -5.03 0.24 -9.47
N GLY A 58 -5.81 -0.65 -8.85
CA GLY A 58 -6.87 -1.38 -9.55
C GLY A 58 -7.92 -0.44 -10.13
N ARG A 59 -8.37 0.56 -9.35
CA ARG A 59 -9.32 1.58 -9.82
C ARG A 59 -8.75 2.48 -10.90
N ALA A 60 -7.51 2.93 -10.74
CA ALA A 60 -6.82 3.73 -11.74
C ALA A 60 -6.61 2.99 -13.07
N ILE A 61 -6.38 1.66 -13.04
CA ILE A 61 -6.26 0.83 -14.26
C ILE A 61 -7.62 0.61 -14.93
N LEU A 62 -8.70 0.54 -14.15
CA LEU A 62 -10.06 0.38 -14.68
C LEU A 62 -10.71 1.71 -15.11
N ASP A 63 -10.01 2.85 -14.96
CA ASP A 63 -10.53 4.21 -15.18
C ASP A 63 -11.87 4.44 -14.42
N GLU A 64 -12.03 3.89 -13.20
CA GLU A 64 -13.16 4.14 -12.28
C GLU A 64 -12.94 5.32 -11.33
#